data_AF-A0A1X0NGB4-F1
#
_entry.id   AF-A0A1X0NGB4-F1
#
_cell.length_a   1.000
_cell.length_b   1.000
_cell.length_c   1.000
_cell.angle_alpha   90.00
_cell.angle_beta   90.00
_cell.angle_gamma   90.00
#
_symmetry.space_group_name_H-M   'P 1'
#
loop_
_entity.id
_entity.type
_entity.pdbx_description
1 polymer ?
#
loop_
_entity_poly.entity_id
_entity_poly.type
_entity_poly.pdbx_seq_one_letter_code
_entity_poly.pdbx_strand_id
1 'polypeptide(L)'
;MSMLPCRVLCLLAIVLCCVGVAHAESAADDYPDSFQGFVERARKIVNKTLRLKEECVNAGMAALKAADEAQLFVDTTKEKLENIAADQEEVKRTKIKGDELIENAMKAAEKAKELADKIFESKTENEKKTAVLFQEELDKAREVFKDAENAAHDAEQHAEKAVKLAFLVLEVLQKLEAAVAAAKEKGKEKQVEPQPQEQTNETSLLPNNASITNGTKRND
;
A
#
# COMPACT_ATOMS: atom_id res chain seq x y z
N MET A 1 -55.89 -40.48 52.25
CA MET A 1 -55.57 -40.62 50.81
C MET A 1 -55.91 -39.31 50.11
N SER A 2 -54.92 -38.43 49.94
CA SER A 2 -55.10 -37.11 49.33
C SER A 2 -55.02 -37.21 47.81
N MET A 3 -56.15 -37.16 47.12
CA MET A 3 -56.25 -37.24 45.64
C MET A 3 -56.32 -35.85 44.94
N LEU A 4 -55.76 -34.80 45.55
CA LEU A 4 -55.89 -33.43 45.05
C LEU A 4 -54.73 -32.88 44.17
N PRO A 5 -53.47 -33.39 44.18
CA PRO A 5 -52.41 -32.75 43.38
C PRO A 5 -52.39 -33.16 41.89
N CYS A 6 -53.00 -34.29 41.51
CA CYS A 6 -52.97 -34.77 40.11
C CYS A 6 -53.84 -33.97 39.14
N ARG A 7 -54.96 -33.37 39.60
CA ARG A 7 -55.87 -32.62 38.70
C ARG A 7 -55.35 -31.23 38.33
N VAL A 8 -54.59 -30.60 39.24
CA VAL A 8 -54.04 -29.25 39.03
C VAL A 8 -52.82 -29.30 38.08
N LEU A 9 -52.01 -30.36 38.15
CA LEU A 9 -50.86 -30.55 37.25
C LEU A 9 -51.28 -30.86 35.80
N CYS A 10 -52.36 -31.63 35.59
CA CYS A 10 -52.85 -31.92 34.23
C CYS A 10 -53.42 -30.69 33.52
N LEU A 11 -54.04 -29.75 34.25
CA LEU A 11 -54.55 -28.50 33.65
C LEU A 11 -53.41 -27.55 33.28
N LEU A 12 -52.35 -27.48 34.09
CA LEU A 12 -51.15 -26.69 33.77
C LEU A 12 -50.41 -27.21 32.54
N ALA A 13 -50.36 -28.53 32.33
CA ALA A 13 -49.76 -29.14 31.15
C ALA A 13 -50.52 -28.80 29.85
N ILE A 14 -51.86 -28.72 29.90
CA ILE A 14 -52.68 -28.36 28.73
C ILE A 14 -52.49 -26.88 28.37
N VAL A 15 -52.40 -25.99 29.37
CA VAL A 15 -52.15 -24.56 29.12
C VAL A 15 -50.75 -24.33 28.54
N LEU A 16 -49.71 -25.01 29.05
CA LEU A 16 -48.36 -24.94 28.48
C LEU A 16 -48.28 -25.55 27.06
N CYS A 17 -49.06 -26.59 26.76
CA CYS A 17 -49.15 -27.18 25.42
C CYS A 17 -49.84 -26.26 24.41
N CYS A 18 -50.82 -25.43 24.84
CA CYS A 18 -51.52 -24.49 23.97
C CYS A 18 -50.73 -23.20 23.67
N VAL A 19 -49.85 -22.76 24.58
CA VAL A 19 -49.00 -21.57 24.35
C VAL A 19 -47.77 -21.92 23.49
N GLY A 20 -47.39 -23.20 23.41
CA GLY A 20 -46.27 -23.68 22.59
C GLY A 20 -46.55 -23.85 21.08
N VAL A 21 -47.81 -23.87 20.64
CA VAL A 21 -48.17 -24.09 19.23
C VAL A 21 -48.30 -22.78 18.44
N ALA A 22 -48.41 -21.63 19.12
CA ALA A 22 -48.57 -20.32 18.46
C ALA A 22 -47.25 -19.68 17.96
N HIS A 23 -46.09 -20.33 18.15
CA HIS A 23 -44.78 -19.84 17.66
C HIS A 23 -44.15 -20.76 16.60
N ALA A 24 -44.84 -21.80 16.13
CA ALA A 24 -44.36 -22.64 15.03
C ALA A 24 -44.66 -22.05 13.64
N GLU A 25 -45.52 -21.03 13.56
CA GLU A 25 -45.97 -20.43 12.29
C GLU A 25 -45.05 -19.29 11.80
N SER A 26 -44.18 -18.74 12.65
CA SER A 26 -43.27 -17.64 12.27
C SER A 26 -41.94 -18.09 11.65
N ALA A 27 -41.73 -19.40 11.45
CA ALA A 27 -40.57 -19.92 10.73
C ALA A 27 -40.89 -20.35 9.28
N ALA A 28 -42.15 -20.24 8.84
CA ALA A 28 -42.56 -20.60 7.48
C ALA A 28 -42.36 -19.46 6.46
N ASP A 29 -42.27 -18.20 6.91
CA ASP A 29 -42.14 -17.03 6.03
C ASP A 29 -40.74 -16.82 5.43
N ASP A 30 -39.75 -17.62 5.83
CA ASP A 30 -38.38 -17.52 5.31
C ASP A 30 -37.97 -18.73 4.45
N TYR A 31 -38.92 -19.63 4.13
CA TYR A 31 -38.75 -20.58 3.04
C TYR A 31 -39.03 -19.87 1.71
N PRO A 32 -38.04 -19.76 0.82
CA PRO A 32 -38.27 -19.22 -0.50
C PRO A 32 -39.20 -20.17 -1.25
N ASP A 33 -40.45 -19.78 -1.35
CA ASP A 33 -41.59 -20.60 -1.82
C ASP A 33 -41.49 -21.03 -3.31
N SER A 34 -40.34 -20.84 -3.94
CA SER A 34 -40.04 -21.40 -5.25
C SER A 34 -38.54 -21.57 -5.48
N PHE A 35 -38.19 -22.67 -6.16
CA PHE A 35 -36.87 -22.92 -6.74
C PHE A 35 -36.34 -21.71 -7.55
N GLN A 36 -37.25 -20.97 -8.18
CA GLN A 36 -36.95 -19.76 -8.93
C GLN A 36 -36.31 -18.65 -8.07
N GLY A 37 -36.76 -18.48 -6.82
CA GLY A 37 -36.17 -17.51 -5.90
C GLY A 37 -34.73 -17.86 -5.48
N PHE A 38 -34.38 -19.16 -5.43
CA PHE A 38 -33.00 -19.59 -5.16
C PHE A 38 -32.07 -19.27 -6.32
N VAL A 39 -32.49 -19.60 -7.55
CA VAL A 39 -31.72 -19.32 -8.77
C VAL A 39 -31.46 -17.82 -8.91
N GLU A 40 -32.47 -16.98 -8.64
CA GLU A 40 -32.31 -15.53 -8.72
C GLU A 40 -31.32 -14.98 -7.67
N ARG A 41 -31.38 -15.47 -6.43
CA ARG A 41 -30.39 -15.12 -5.40
C ARG A 41 -28.97 -15.53 -5.80
N ALA A 42 -28.80 -16.73 -6.36
CA ALA A 42 -27.49 -17.21 -6.79
C ALA A 42 -26.93 -16.35 -7.93
N ARG A 43 -27.76 -15.99 -8.92
CA ARG A 43 -27.36 -15.06 -10.00
C ARG A 43 -26.97 -13.70 -9.46
N LYS A 44 -27.70 -13.18 -8.47
CA LYS A 44 -27.37 -11.90 -7.80
C LYS A 44 -26.01 -11.97 -7.11
N ILE A 45 -25.69 -13.09 -6.47
CA ILE A 45 -24.39 -13.35 -5.84
C ILE A 45 -23.28 -13.35 -6.91
N VAL A 46 -23.43 -14.14 -7.97
CA VAL A 46 -22.46 -14.21 -9.07
C VAL A 46 -22.19 -12.83 -9.68
N ASN A 47 -23.25 -12.05 -9.94
CA ASN A 47 -23.11 -10.69 -10.45
C ASN A 47 -22.41 -9.74 -9.47
N LYS A 48 -22.65 -9.87 -8.16
CA LYS A 48 -21.94 -9.11 -7.14
C LYS A 48 -20.46 -9.47 -7.12
N THR A 49 -20.14 -10.76 -7.21
CA THR A 49 -18.75 -11.25 -7.29
C THR A 49 -18.04 -10.75 -8.54
N LEU A 50 -18.70 -10.70 -9.70
CA LEU A 50 -18.11 -10.13 -10.92
C LEU A 50 -17.73 -8.65 -10.75
N ARG A 51 -18.60 -7.86 -10.12
CA ARG A 51 -18.31 -6.45 -9.83
C ARG A 51 -17.15 -6.30 -8.83
N LEU A 52 -17.15 -7.08 -7.75
CA LEU A 52 -16.06 -7.10 -6.78
C LEU A 52 -14.73 -7.50 -7.44
N LYS A 53 -14.73 -8.50 -8.33
CA LYS A 53 -13.55 -8.89 -9.12
C LYS A 53 -13.00 -7.70 -9.90
N GLU A 54 -13.85 -6.99 -10.64
CA GLU A 54 -13.42 -5.83 -11.45
C GLU A 54 -12.87 -4.69 -10.58
N GLU A 55 -13.55 -4.37 -9.47
CA GLU A 55 -13.06 -3.38 -8.50
C GLU A 55 -11.71 -3.79 -7.90
N CYS A 56 -11.54 -5.07 -7.56
CA CYS A 56 -10.31 -5.63 -7.01
C CYS A 56 -9.16 -5.57 -8.01
N VAL A 57 -9.38 -5.95 -9.28
CA VAL A 57 -8.38 -5.80 -10.36
C VAL A 57 -7.94 -4.35 -10.50
N ASN A 58 -8.88 -3.41 -10.53
CA ASN A 58 -8.57 -1.99 -10.66
C ASN A 58 -7.76 -1.47 -9.46
N ALA A 59 -8.10 -1.87 -8.24
CA ALA A 59 -7.35 -1.50 -7.04
C ALA A 59 -5.95 -2.14 -7.01
N GLY A 60 -5.82 -3.41 -7.39
CA GLY A 60 -4.54 -4.09 -7.53
C GLY A 60 -3.63 -3.41 -8.55
N MET A 61 -4.16 -3.01 -9.70
CA MET A 61 -3.40 -2.26 -10.71
C MET A 61 -3.00 -0.86 -10.24
N ALA A 62 -3.84 -0.18 -9.45
CA ALA A 62 -3.49 1.10 -8.84
C ALA A 62 -2.34 0.93 -7.82
N ALA A 63 -2.37 -0.13 -7.00
CA ALA A 63 -1.29 -0.47 -6.08
C ALA A 63 0.01 -0.76 -6.84
N LEU A 64 -0.03 -1.58 -7.90
CA LEU A 64 1.13 -1.87 -8.74
C LEU A 64 1.74 -0.60 -9.35
N LYS A 65 0.91 0.30 -9.88
CA LYS A 65 1.37 1.56 -10.46
C LYS A 65 2.06 2.45 -9.42
N ALA A 66 1.46 2.60 -8.24
CA ALA A 66 2.06 3.36 -7.14
C ALA A 66 3.38 2.74 -6.68
N ALA A 67 3.46 1.41 -6.68
CA ALA A 67 4.68 0.66 -6.40
C ALA A 67 5.78 0.99 -7.42
N ASP A 68 5.49 0.94 -8.72
CA ASP A 68 6.47 1.22 -9.78
C ASP A 68 6.95 2.69 -9.78
N GLU A 69 6.06 3.64 -9.48
CA GLU A 69 6.43 5.05 -9.30
C GLU A 69 7.37 5.25 -8.09
N ALA A 70 7.09 4.58 -6.98
CA ALA A 70 7.96 4.57 -5.80
C ALA A 70 9.34 3.95 -6.10
N GLN A 71 9.40 2.85 -6.86
CA GLN A 71 10.67 2.26 -7.29
C GLN A 71 11.50 3.22 -8.13
N LEU A 72 10.88 3.86 -9.13
CA LEU A 72 11.57 4.82 -9.99
C LEU A 72 12.15 6.00 -9.18
N PHE A 73 11.39 6.48 -8.20
CA PHE A 73 11.85 7.53 -7.28
C PHE A 73 13.05 7.07 -6.46
N VAL A 74 13.00 5.86 -5.89
CA VAL A 74 14.10 5.26 -5.11
C VAL A 74 15.38 5.19 -5.93
N ASP A 75 15.29 4.69 -7.17
CA ASP A 75 16.45 4.51 -8.04
C ASP A 75 17.05 5.87 -8.45
N THR A 76 16.20 6.79 -8.90
CA THR A 76 16.62 8.14 -9.31
C THR A 76 17.28 8.90 -8.15
N THR A 77 16.71 8.81 -6.96
CA THR A 77 17.22 9.54 -5.78
C THR A 77 18.52 8.92 -5.27
N LYS A 78 18.68 7.60 -5.33
CA LYS A 78 19.95 6.93 -5.01
C LYS A 78 21.07 7.36 -5.95
N GLU A 79 20.80 7.38 -7.26
CA GLU A 79 21.79 7.80 -8.27
C GLU A 79 22.24 9.26 -8.07
N LYS A 80 21.31 10.14 -7.70
CA LYS A 80 21.55 11.58 -7.57
C LYS A 80 21.75 12.06 -6.14
N LEU A 81 21.96 11.15 -5.18
CA LEU A 81 21.90 11.44 -3.75
C LEU A 81 22.80 12.61 -3.34
N GLU A 82 24.08 12.59 -3.76
CA GLU A 82 25.05 13.63 -3.42
C GLU A 82 24.71 14.98 -4.06
N ASN A 83 24.27 14.97 -5.32
CA ASN A 83 23.87 16.18 -6.03
C ASN A 83 22.64 16.82 -5.39
N ILE A 84 21.63 16.02 -5.04
CA ILE A 84 20.44 16.49 -4.33
C ILE A 84 20.86 17.04 -2.97
N ALA A 85 21.68 16.32 -2.20
CA ALA A 85 22.10 16.74 -0.87
C ALA A 85 22.88 18.07 -0.84
N ALA A 86 23.51 18.46 -1.94
CA ALA A 86 24.21 19.73 -2.08
C ALA A 86 23.28 20.93 -2.37
N ASP A 87 22.03 20.70 -2.81
CA ASP A 87 21.05 21.73 -3.15
C ASP A 87 19.83 21.69 -2.20
N GLN A 88 19.68 22.72 -1.37
CA GLN A 88 18.61 22.78 -0.37
C GLN A 88 17.20 22.79 -0.96
N GLU A 89 17.00 23.39 -2.13
CA GLU A 89 15.68 23.45 -2.76
C GLU A 89 15.30 22.10 -3.36
N GLU A 90 16.25 21.41 -4.00
CA GLU A 90 16.05 20.05 -4.49
C GLU A 90 15.85 19.03 -3.36
N VAL A 91 16.52 19.19 -2.20
CA VAL A 91 16.22 18.39 -0.99
C VAL A 91 14.76 18.53 -0.58
N LYS A 92 14.25 19.76 -0.44
CA LYS A 92 12.86 20.00 -0.03
C LYS A 92 11.87 19.37 -1.00
N ARG A 93 12.07 19.58 -2.31
CA ARG A 93 11.24 18.99 -3.37
C ARG A 93 11.25 17.46 -3.32
N THR A 94 12.43 16.87 -3.17
CA THR A 94 12.61 15.42 -3.10
C THR A 94 11.88 14.83 -1.90
N LYS A 95 11.96 15.48 -0.73
CA LYS A 95 11.24 15.02 0.48
C LYS A 95 9.73 15.08 0.30
N ILE A 96 9.19 16.21 -0.17
CA ILE A 96 7.74 16.36 -0.42
C ILE A 96 7.24 15.28 -1.38
N LYS A 97 7.93 15.09 -2.51
CA LYS A 97 7.57 14.06 -3.49
C LYS A 97 7.67 12.65 -2.90
N GLY A 98 8.69 12.38 -2.08
CA GLY A 98 8.84 11.10 -1.42
C GLY A 98 7.70 10.80 -0.44
N ASP A 99 7.30 11.79 0.37
CA ASP A 99 6.18 11.68 1.30
C ASP A 99 4.85 11.44 0.56
N GLU A 100 4.61 12.16 -0.54
CA GLU A 100 3.43 11.95 -1.41
C GLU A 100 3.39 10.53 -2.00
N LEU A 101 4.54 10.00 -2.44
CA LEU A 101 4.63 8.64 -2.99
C LEU A 101 4.38 7.57 -1.92
N ILE A 102 4.88 7.78 -0.69
CA ILE A 102 4.60 6.89 0.45
C ILE A 102 3.10 6.86 0.73
N GLU A 103 2.45 8.02 0.84
CA GLU A 103 1.02 8.11 1.13
C GLU A 103 0.18 7.44 0.02
N ASN A 104 0.51 7.71 -1.24
CA ASN A 104 -0.20 7.12 -2.38
C ASN A 104 -0.05 5.59 -2.44
N ALA A 105 1.17 5.07 -2.26
CA ALA A 105 1.42 3.64 -2.26
C ALA A 105 0.69 2.93 -1.10
N MET A 106 0.71 3.51 0.10
CA MET A 106 0.03 2.95 1.28
C MET A 106 -1.49 2.94 1.11
N LYS A 107 -2.09 4.04 0.63
CA LYS A 107 -3.54 4.10 0.37
C LYS A 107 -3.98 3.13 -0.72
N ALA A 108 -3.20 3.01 -1.80
CA ALA A 108 -3.51 2.08 -2.88
C ALA A 108 -3.43 0.62 -2.42
N ALA A 109 -2.41 0.29 -1.62
CA ALA A 109 -2.26 -1.03 -1.02
C ALA A 109 -3.41 -1.37 -0.06
N GLU A 110 -3.80 -0.44 0.82
CA GLU A 110 -4.91 -0.63 1.75
C GLU A 110 -6.22 -0.94 1.01
N LYS A 111 -6.54 -0.16 -0.02
CA LYS A 111 -7.74 -0.37 -0.84
C LYS A 111 -7.72 -1.72 -1.58
N ALA A 112 -6.57 -2.11 -2.14
CA ALA A 112 -6.42 -3.39 -2.83
C ALA A 112 -6.63 -4.56 -1.86
N LYS A 113 -6.07 -4.47 -0.65
CA LYS A 113 -6.25 -5.46 0.41
C LYS A 113 -7.69 -5.55 0.90
N GLU A 114 -8.35 -4.42 1.16
CA GLU A 114 -9.75 -4.38 1.60
C GLU A 114 -10.69 -5.09 0.60
N LEU A 115 -10.46 -4.90 -0.70
CA LEU A 115 -11.27 -5.56 -1.73
C LEU A 115 -10.95 -7.05 -1.88
N ALA A 116 -9.67 -7.44 -1.73
CA ALA A 116 -9.28 -8.84 -1.69
C ALA A 116 -9.93 -9.57 -0.50
N ASP A 117 -9.85 -9.00 0.71
CA ASP A 117 -10.46 -9.53 1.93
C ASP A 117 -11.98 -9.74 1.74
N LYS A 118 -12.70 -8.75 1.18
CA LYS A 118 -14.13 -8.88 0.85
C LYS A 118 -14.43 -10.04 -0.10
N ILE A 119 -13.56 -10.32 -1.07
CA ILE A 119 -13.72 -11.45 -1.99
C ILE A 119 -13.57 -12.77 -1.21
N PHE A 120 -12.52 -12.93 -0.41
CA PHE A 120 -12.27 -14.14 0.38
C PHE A 120 -13.39 -14.42 1.39
N GLU A 121 -13.87 -13.38 2.08
CA GLU A 121 -15.03 -13.48 2.98
C GLU A 121 -16.28 -13.93 2.23
N SER A 122 -16.53 -13.33 1.06
CA SER A 122 -17.72 -13.66 0.25
C SER A 122 -17.70 -15.10 -0.26
N LYS A 123 -16.52 -15.67 -0.58
CA LYS A 123 -16.40 -17.06 -1.07
C LYS A 123 -16.99 -18.05 -0.08
N THR A 124 -16.61 -17.94 1.19
CA THR A 124 -17.07 -18.84 2.27
C THR A 124 -18.59 -18.79 2.45
N GLU A 125 -19.18 -17.59 2.31
CA GLU A 125 -20.63 -17.40 2.38
C GLU A 125 -21.35 -17.97 1.16
N ASN A 126 -20.74 -17.81 -0.02
CA ASN A 126 -21.36 -18.12 -1.31
C ASN A 126 -21.31 -19.61 -1.67
N GLU A 127 -20.28 -20.36 -1.26
CA GLU A 127 -20.20 -21.82 -1.49
C GLU A 127 -21.41 -22.56 -0.88
N LYS A 128 -21.88 -22.13 0.30
CA LYS A 128 -23.07 -22.70 0.95
C LYS A 128 -24.36 -22.37 0.19
N LYS A 129 -24.45 -21.15 -0.35
CA LYS A 129 -25.66 -20.64 -1.03
C LYS A 129 -25.79 -21.14 -2.47
N THR A 130 -24.68 -21.48 -3.12
CA THR A 130 -24.65 -21.93 -4.52
C THR A 130 -24.82 -23.45 -4.68
N ALA A 131 -24.69 -24.24 -3.62
CA ALA A 131 -24.87 -25.70 -3.64
C ALA A 131 -26.25 -26.20 -4.14
N VAL A 132 -27.24 -25.31 -4.25
CA VAL A 132 -28.62 -25.62 -4.68
C VAL A 132 -28.84 -25.41 -6.19
N LEU A 133 -27.84 -24.90 -6.92
CA LEU A 133 -27.91 -24.68 -8.36
C LEU A 133 -27.85 -25.97 -9.18
N PHE A 134 -28.40 -25.93 -10.40
CA PHE A 134 -28.14 -26.97 -11.40
C PHE A 134 -26.66 -27.02 -11.74
N GLN A 135 -26.17 -28.21 -12.10
CA GLN A 135 -24.74 -28.47 -12.33
C GLN A 135 -24.09 -27.45 -13.30
N GLU A 136 -24.76 -27.12 -14.40
CA GLU A 136 -24.23 -26.17 -15.39
C GLU A 136 -24.11 -24.74 -14.83
N GLU A 137 -25.11 -24.25 -14.10
CA GLU A 137 -25.07 -22.93 -13.45
C GLU A 137 -24.06 -22.91 -12.30
N LEU A 138 -23.92 -24.02 -11.58
CA LEU A 138 -22.94 -24.21 -10.53
C LEU A 138 -21.50 -24.15 -11.06
N ASP A 139 -21.22 -24.79 -12.20
CA ASP A 139 -19.89 -24.78 -12.81
C ASP A 139 -19.50 -23.38 -13.28
N LYS A 140 -20.44 -22.65 -13.90
CA LYS A 140 -20.26 -21.22 -14.25
C LYS A 140 -20.00 -20.35 -13.03
N ALA A 141 -20.76 -20.56 -11.95
CA ALA A 141 -20.55 -19.82 -10.70
C ALA A 141 -19.17 -20.10 -10.08
N ARG A 142 -18.74 -21.37 -10.07
CA ARG A 142 -17.41 -21.76 -9.58
C ARG A 142 -16.29 -21.11 -10.37
N GLU A 143 -16.40 -21.04 -11.69
CA GLU A 143 -15.44 -20.35 -12.54
C GLU A 143 -15.33 -18.86 -12.16
N VAL A 144 -16.46 -18.17 -12.00
CA VAL A 144 -16.50 -16.78 -11.56
C VAL A 144 -15.85 -16.59 -10.18
N PHE A 145 -16.13 -17.48 -9.21
CA PHE A 145 -15.51 -17.39 -7.88
C PHE A 145 -14.00 -17.62 -7.93
N LYS A 146 -13.53 -18.60 -8.71
CA LYS A 146 -12.10 -18.88 -8.90
C LYS A 146 -11.39 -17.69 -9.54
N ASP A 147 -12.01 -17.09 -10.55
CA ASP A 147 -11.51 -15.89 -11.20
C ASP A 147 -11.41 -14.69 -10.27
N ALA A 148 -12.41 -14.50 -9.40
CA ALA A 148 -12.39 -13.46 -8.38
C ALA A 148 -11.31 -13.72 -7.32
N GLU A 149 -11.12 -14.96 -6.91
CA GLU A 149 -10.07 -15.38 -5.97
C GLU A 149 -8.67 -15.13 -6.53
N ASN A 150 -8.43 -15.48 -7.80
CA ASN A 150 -7.17 -15.15 -8.47
C ASN A 150 -6.92 -13.64 -8.49
N ALA A 151 -7.95 -12.84 -8.82
CA ALA A 151 -7.84 -11.38 -8.80
C ALA A 151 -7.54 -10.83 -7.40
N ALA A 152 -8.12 -11.42 -6.35
CA ALA A 152 -7.85 -11.06 -4.96
C ALA A 152 -6.39 -11.35 -4.59
N HIS A 153 -5.85 -12.53 -4.96
CA HIS A 153 -4.44 -12.85 -4.73
C HIS A 153 -3.48 -11.91 -5.48
N ASP A 154 -3.77 -11.58 -6.75
CA ASP A 154 -2.97 -10.62 -7.51
C ASP A 154 -2.99 -9.23 -6.85
N ALA A 155 -4.16 -8.78 -6.38
CA ALA A 155 -4.31 -7.51 -5.67
C ALA A 155 -3.53 -7.48 -4.35
N GLU A 156 -3.52 -8.58 -3.57
CA GLU A 156 -2.69 -8.70 -2.36
C GLU A 156 -1.21 -8.60 -2.68
N GLN A 157 -0.72 -9.32 -3.69
CA GLN A 157 0.69 -9.27 -4.09
C GLN A 157 1.10 -7.86 -4.52
N HIS A 158 0.25 -7.17 -5.27
CA HIS A 158 0.48 -5.78 -5.66
C HIS A 158 0.46 -4.82 -4.46
N ALA A 159 -0.44 -5.05 -3.50
CA ALA A 159 -0.49 -4.28 -2.26
C ALA A 159 0.79 -4.45 -1.43
N GLU A 160 1.26 -5.69 -1.24
CA GLU A 160 2.51 -5.98 -0.53
C GLU A 160 3.72 -5.32 -1.21
N LYS A 161 3.77 -5.38 -2.55
CA LYS A 161 4.82 -4.70 -3.34
C LYS A 161 4.78 -3.18 -3.11
N ALA A 162 3.60 -2.57 -3.15
CA ALA A 162 3.43 -1.13 -2.92
C ALA A 162 3.89 -0.72 -1.50
N VAL A 163 3.50 -1.46 -0.47
CA VAL A 163 3.94 -1.23 0.92
C VAL A 163 5.46 -1.34 1.04
N LYS A 164 6.05 -2.41 0.49
CA LYS A 164 7.51 -2.60 0.49
C LYS A 164 8.25 -1.42 -0.14
N LEU A 165 7.76 -0.93 -1.28
CA LEU A 165 8.41 0.17 -2.00
C LEU A 165 8.20 1.52 -1.33
N ALA A 166 7.08 1.74 -0.64
CA ALA A 166 6.89 2.88 0.25
C ALA A 166 7.96 2.91 1.36
N PHE A 167 8.27 1.76 1.98
CA PHE A 167 9.36 1.68 2.96
C PHE A 167 10.74 1.97 2.36
N LEU A 168 11.02 1.54 1.13
CA LEU A 168 12.28 1.90 0.46
C LEU A 168 12.38 3.39 0.14
N VAL A 169 11.26 4.05 -0.20
CA VAL A 169 11.21 5.51 -0.34
C VAL A 169 11.61 6.17 0.97
N LEU A 170 11.01 5.74 2.09
CA LEU A 170 11.33 6.24 3.42
C LEU A 170 12.83 6.08 3.76
N GLU A 171 13.40 4.90 3.50
CA GLU A 171 14.84 4.64 3.72
C GLU A 171 15.74 5.57 2.90
N VAL A 172 15.36 5.85 1.64
CA VAL A 172 16.13 6.75 0.78
C VAL A 172 16.04 8.20 1.26
N LEU A 173 14.88 8.64 1.76
CA LEU A 173 14.73 9.97 2.36
C LEU A 173 15.62 10.11 3.61
N GLN A 174 15.72 9.07 4.46
CA GLN A 174 16.62 9.07 5.61
C GLN A 174 18.10 9.16 5.19
N LYS A 175 18.49 8.45 4.12
CA LYS A 175 19.84 8.56 3.55
C LYS A 175 20.12 9.96 3.00
N LEU A 176 19.13 10.60 2.39
CA LEU A 176 19.24 11.98 1.92
C LEU A 176 19.48 12.95 3.09
N GLU A 177 18.75 12.81 4.20
CA GLU A 177 18.98 13.64 5.39
C GLU A 177 20.40 13.47 5.96
N ALA A 178 20.90 12.24 6.03
CA ALA A 178 22.27 11.95 6.46
C ALA A 178 23.30 12.59 5.51
N ALA A 179 23.09 12.50 4.20
CA ALA A 179 23.95 13.12 3.20
C ALA A 179 23.95 14.65 3.31
N VAL A 180 22.79 15.28 3.55
CA VAL A 180 22.68 16.72 3.78
C VAL A 180 23.44 17.15 5.04
N ALA A 181 23.37 16.37 6.12
CA ALA A 181 24.13 16.65 7.35
C ALA A 181 25.65 16.57 7.08
N ALA A 182 26.10 15.52 6.39
CA ALA A 182 27.51 15.35 6.03
C ALA A 182 28.02 16.47 5.10
N ALA A 183 27.20 16.92 4.13
CA ALA A 183 27.55 18.02 3.24
C ALA A 183 27.73 19.34 3.99
N LYS A 184 26.87 19.62 4.98
CA LYS A 184 26.97 20.81 5.85
C LYS A 184 28.25 20.81 6.68
N GLU A 185 28.65 19.68 7.25
CA GLU A 185 29.88 19.59 8.04
C GLU A 185 31.14 19.81 7.18
N LYS A 186 31.20 19.19 5.98
CA LYS A 186 32.31 19.42 5.03
C LYS A 186 32.42 20.89 4.59
N GLY A 187 31.29 21.60 4.47
CA GLY A 187 31.27 23.02 4.14
C GLY A 187 31.86 23.90 5.24
N LYS A 188 31.65 23.54 6.52
CA LYS A 188 32.22 24.25 7.66
C LYS A 188 33.73 24.05 7.76
N GLU A 189 34.23 22.82 7.59
CA GLU A 189 35.67 22.53 7.68
C GLU A 189 36.49 23.29 6.62
N LYS A 190 35.99 23.41 5.38
CA LYS A 190 36.67 24.18 4.32
C LYS A 190 36.71 25.68 4.56
N GLN A 191 35.87 26.22 5.46
CA GLN A 191 35.86 27.65 5.78
C GLN A 191 36.85 28.02 6.90
N VAL A 192 37.56 27.05 7.49
CA VAL A 192 38.49 27.22 8.61
C VAL A 192 39.97 27.08 8.19
N GLU A 193 40.28 27.07 6.88
CA GLU A 193 41.67 27.07 6.41
C GLU A 193 42.32 28.48 6.57
N PRO A 194 43.59 28.58 7.04
CA PRO A 194 44.08 29.75 7.76
C PRO A 194 44.30 30.97 6.86
N GLN A 195 44.00 32.15 7.45
CA GLN A 195 44.48 33.46 7.00
C GLN A 195 45.96 33.37 6.54
N PRO A 196 46.32 33.87 5.34
CA PRO A 196 47.73 34.06 5.00
C PRO A 196 48.32 35.05 6.00
N GLN A 197 49.20 34.54 6.86
CA GLN A 197 50.00 35.33 7.78
C GLN A 197 50.82 36.31 6.93
N GLU A 198 50.58 37.61 7.09
CA GLU A 198 51.35 38.68 6.45
C GLU A 198 52.84 38.46 6.74
N GLN A 199 53.60 38.02 5.73
CA GLN A 199 55.04 38.19 5.73
C GLN A 199 55.33 39.65 5.38
N THR A 200 55.45 40.48 6.40
CA THR A 200 56.09 41.80 6.35
C THR A 200 57.57 41.62 6.00
N ASN A 201 57.88 41.64 4.70
CA ASN A 201 59.25 41.86 4.23
C ASN A 201 59.44 43.36 4.00
N GLU A 202 59.74 44.08 5.09
CA GLU A 202 60.46 45.35 4.98
C GLU A 202 61.96 45.05 4.89
N THR A 203 62.60 45.18 3.72
CA THR A 203 63.96 45.73 3.65
C THR A 203 64.30 46.31 2.27
N SER A 204 64.47 47.63 2.26
CA SER A 204 65.38 48.45 1.45
C SER A 204 65.31 48.48 -0.08
N LEU A 205 64.88 49.65 -0.56
CA LEU A 205 65.37 50.36 -1.74
C LEU A 205 66.88 50.23 -1.97
N LEU A 206 67.28 49.97 -3.23
CA LEU A 206 68.06 50.90 -4.07
C LEU A 206 68.09 50.41 -5.53
N PRO A 207 68.01 51.32 -6.52
CA PRO A 207 68.24 50.99 -7.93
C PRO A 207 69.73 51.11 -8.24
N ASN A 208 70.28 50.20 -9.04
CA ASN A 208 71.51 50.52 -9.77
C ASN A 208 71.53 49.86 -11.14
N ASN A 209 71.63 50.74 -12.14
CA ASN A 209 71.87 50.46 -13.53
C ASN A 209 73.18 49.68 -13.72
N ALA A 210 73.16 48.63 -14.52
CA ALA A 210 74.31 48.25 -15.34
C ALA A 210 73.84 47.47 -16.58
N SER A 211 74.28 47.99 -17.72
CA SER A 211 74.09 47.54 -19.09
C SER A 211 74.96 46.30 -19.40
N ILE A 212 74.88 45.80 -20.65
CA ILE A 212 75.84 44.90 -21.37
C ILE A 212 75.53 43.38 -21.16
N THR A 213 75.37 42.46 -22.13
CA THR A 213 75.56 42.39 -23.61
C THR A 213 74.92 41.14 -24.23
N ASN A 214 74.67 41.24 -25.55
CA ASN A 214 74.53 40.22 -26.60
C ASN A 214 75.10 38.80 -26.38
N GLY A 215 74.43 37.80 -26.99
CA GLY A 215 75.01 36.53 -27.46
C GLY A 215 74.04 35.34 -27.34
N THR A 216 73.26 34.94 -28.37
CA THR A 216 73.62 34.08 -29.54
C THR A 216 73.34 32.58 -29.37
N LYS A 217 72.69 32.02 -30.41
CA LYS A 217 72.55 30.61 -30.91
C LYS A 217 71.44 29.73 -30.28
N ARG A 218 70.46 29.26 -31.07
CA ARG A 218 70.44 28.06 -31.99
C ARG A 218 70.56 26.76 -31.17
N ASN A 219 69.82 25.68 -31.36
CA ASN A 219 69.19 25.08 -32.55
C ASN A 219 68.19 23.99 -32.06
N ASP A 220 67.27 23.64 -32.96
CA ASP A 220 66.48 22.39 -33.08
C ASP A 220 65.34 22.11 -32.10
#